data_AF-A0A643K690-F1
#
_entry.id   AF-A0A643K690-F1
#
_cell.length_a   1.000
_cell.length_b   1.000
_cell.length_c   1.000
_cell.angle_alpha   90.00
_cell.angle_beta   90.00
_cell.angle_gamma   90.00
#
_symmetry.space_group_name_H-M   'P 1'
#
loop_
_entity.id
_entity.type
_entity.pdbx_description
1 polymer ?
#
loop_
_entity_poly.entity_id
_entity_poly.type
_entity_poly.pdbx_seq_one_letter_code
_entity_poly.pdbx_strand_id
1 'polypeptide(L)'
;MSINASWGELLVGAYHKRLNGCEVVSYNNRSEEAGNQMEADVIAIDNDRDTGEQNVYVCEVVTHMSGDLYSGSPDDGWWTEYTNTKAYQYSLQKLEQKFREDYRYVNDTFGNADKHSYQFWAPVVSGWQNGSDIIRGLEALTERFEDETGEELELIINQDYTARIQELREEADGDISNHGAPAFRFLQILENLK
;
A
#
# COMPACT_ATOMS: atom_id res chain seq x y z
N MET A 1 -14.91 18.00 -4.94
CA MET A 1 -14.48 17.84 -3.53
C MET A 1 -12.99 17.63 -3.57
N SER A 2 -12.20 18.36 -2.79
CA SER A 2 -10.78 18.04 -2.63
C SER A 2 -10.71 16.63 -2.03
N ILE A 3 -10.21 15.67 -2.79
CA ILE A 3 -9.93 14.33 -2.27
C ILE A 3 -8.75 14.52 -1.32
N ASN A 4 -9.02 14.47 -0.02
CA ASN A 4 -7.99 14.59 1.00
C ASN A 4 -7.55 13.17 1.35
N ALA A 5 -6.27 12.89 1.15
CA ALA A 5 -5.66 11.64 1.55
C ALA A 5 -5.88 11.37 3.05
N SER A 6 -6.11 10.11 3.40
CA SER A 6 -6.21 9.71 4.80
C SER A 6 -4.85 9.84 5.51
N TRP A 7 -4.85 9.86 6.85
CA TRP A 7 -3.59 9.92 7.59
C TRP A 7 -2.68 8.70 7.36
N GLY A 8 -3.26 7.53 7.08
CA GLY A 8 -2.46 6.34 6.72
C GLY A 8 -1.82 6.48 5.36
N GLU A 9 -2.58 6.91 4.35
CA GLU A 9 -2.02 7.23 3.03
C GLU A 9 -0.90 8.25 3.14
N LEU A 10 -1.09 9.34 3.91
CA LEU A 10 -0.06 10.35 4.12
C LEU A 10 1.20 9.79 4.80
N LEU A 11 1.07 8.81 5.70
CA LEU A 11 2.22 8.12 6.31
C LEU A 11 2.96 7.25 5.29
N VAL A 12 2.24 6.48 4.48
CA VAL A 12 2.83 5.66 3.41
C VAL A 12 3.53 6.55 2.38
N GLY A 13 2.88 7.61 1.91
CA GLY A 13 3.48 8.56 0.99
C GLY A 13 4.71 9.29 1.58
N ALA A 14 4.68 9.60 2.88
CA ALA A 14 5.86 10.12 3.58
C ALA A 14 6.99 9.09 3.65
N TYR A 15 6.68 7.81 3.89
CA TYR A 15 7.65 6.73 3.87
C TYR A 15 8.38 6.67 2.53
N HIS A 16 7.63 6.56 1.42
CA HIS A 16 8.24 6.50 0.08
C HIS A 16 9.07 7.73 -0.24
N LYS A 17 8.58 8.92 0.11
CA LYS A 17 9.32 10.16 -0.15
C LYS A 17 10.62 10.29 0.64
N ARG A 18 10.68 9.75 1.86
CA ARG A 18 11.82 9.95 2.76
C ARG A 18 12.79 8.79 2.76
N LEU A 19 12.29 7.56 2.78
CA LEU A 19 13.10 6.35 2.89
C LEU A 19 13.44 5.79 1.50
N ASN A 20 12.48 5.80 0.56
CA ASN A 20 12.72 5.32 -0.80
C ASN A 20 13.12 6.45 -1.77
N GLY A 21 13.30 7.68 -1.29
CA GLY A 21 13.74 8.80 -2.12
C GLY A 21 12.75 9.27 -3.19
N CYS A 22 11.50 8.80 -3.19
CA CYS A 22 10.54 9.09 -4.25
C CYS A 22 10.29 10.60 -4.40
N GLU A 23 10.51 11.12 -5.60
CA GLU A 23 10.37 12.55 -5.89
C GLU A 23 8.90 12.96 -6.07
N VAL A 24 8.10 12.04 -6.61
CA VAL A 24 6.67 12.23 -6.86
C VAL A 24 5.89 11.26 -5.98
N VAL A 25 4.91 11.80 -5.24
CA VAL A 25 3.93 11.02 -4.49
C VAL A 25 2.55 11.60 -4.77
N SER A 26 1.66 10.76 -5.26
CA SER A 26 0.27 11.11 -5.57
C SER A 26 -0.68 10.20 -4.80
N TYR A 27 -1.81 10.75 -4.36
CA TYR A 27 -2.77 10.07 -3.50
C TYR A 27 -4.14 9.96 -4.17
N ASN A 28 -4.88 8.89 -3.87
CA ASN A 28 -6.22 8.62 -4.39
C ASN A 28 -6.28 8.74 -5.92
N ASN A 29 -5.33 8.09 -6.60
CA ASN A 29 -5.19 8.14 -8.05
C ASN A 29 -6.32 7.36 -8.68
N ARG A 30 -6.98 7.94 -9.68
CA ARG A 30 -8.10 7.31 -10.39
C ARG A 30 -7.88 7.36 -11.89
N SER A 31 -8.37 6.34 -12.58
CA SER A 31 -8.39 6.38 -14.04
C SER A 31 -9.33 7.48 -14.54
N GLU A 32 -8.91 8.21 -15.58
CA GLU A 32 -9.76 9.18 -16.29
C GLU A 32 -10.66 8.50 -17.33
N GLU A 33 -10.44 7.22 -17.60
CA GLU A 33 -11.18 6.47 -18.62
C GLU A 33 -12.63 6.21 -18.18
N ALA A 34 -13.57 6.56 -19.05
CA ALA A 34 -15.00 6.43 -18.75
C ALA A 34 -15.40 4.96 -18.54
N GLY A 35 -15.79 4.61 -17.32
CA GLY A 35 -16.17 3.25 -16.94
C GLY A 35 -15.07 2.46 -16.22
N ASN A 36 -13.85 3.00 -16.17
CA ASN A 36 -12.76 2.46 -15.37
C ASN A 36 -12.82 3.08 -13.97
N GLN A 37 -13.14 2.26 -12.96
CA GLN A 37 -13.28 2.69 -11.57
C GLN A 37 -12.02 2.43 -10.73
N MET A 38 -10.87 2.18 -11.37
CA MET A 38 -9.61 1.98 -10.65
C MET A 38 -9.36 3.17 -9.71
N GLU A 39 -9.02 2.84 -8.46
CA GLU A 39 -8.55 3.78 -7.45
C GLU A 39 -7.38 3.17 -6.66
N ALA A 40 -6.17 3.70 -6.89
CA ALA A 40 -4.95 3.37 -6.15
C ALA A 40 -4.73 4.42 -5.05
N ASP A 41 -4.59 3.97 -3.80
CA ASP A 41 -4.54 4.85 -2.64
C ASP A 41 -3.28 5.74 -2.64
N VAL A 42 -2.11 5.17 -2.98
CA VAL A 42 -0.85 5.92 -3.15
C VAL A 42 -0.09 5.40 -4.37
N ILE A 43 0.43 6.33 -5.18
CA ILE A 43 1.44 6.04 -6.20
C ILE A 43 2.67 6.90 -5.89
N ALA A 44 3.83 6.27 -5.76
CA ALA A 44 5.09 6.97 -5.56
C ALA A 44 6.11 6.57 -6.64
N ILE A 45 6.86 7.55 -7.15
CA ILE A 45 7.80 7.35 -8.24
C ILE A 45 9.20 7.71 -7.75
N ASP A 46 10.07 6.71 -7.77
CA ASP A 46 11.51 6.89 -7.63
C ASP A 46 12.15 6.92 -9.01
N ASN A 47 12.94 7.97 -9.25
CA ASN A 47 13.79 8.07 -10.43
C ASN A 47 15.22 8.05 -9.91
N ASP A 48 15.83 6.87 -9.92
CA ASP A 48 17.19 6.69 -9.44
C ASP A 48 18.12 7.52 -10.33
N ARG A 49 18.73 8.56 -9.76
CA ARG A 49 19.57 9.51 -10.50
C ARG A 49 20.93 8.93 -10.87
N ASP A 50 21.36 7.88 -10.20
CA ASP A 50 22.65 7.23 -10.43
C ASP A 50 22.55 6.18 -11.53
N THR A 51 21.46 5.39 -11.55
CA THR A 51 21.25 4.33 -12.55
C THR A 51 20.39 4.80 -13.73
N GLY A 52 19.55 5.81 -13.52
CA GLY A 52 18.52 6.23 -14.48
C GLY A 52 17.28 5.33 -14.49
N GLU A 53 17.22 4.30 -13.63
CA GLU A 53 16.07 3.41 -13.51
C GLU A 53 14.88 4.13 -12.85
N GLN A 54 13.67 3.83 -13.32
CA GLN A 54 12.43 4.28 -12.71
C GLN A 54 11.73 3.12 -12.00
N ASN A 55 11.41 3.31 -10.72
CA ASN A 55 10.52 2.42 -9.97
C ASN A 55 9.22 3.13 -9.61
N VAL A 56 8.09 2.47 -9.88
CA VAL A 56 6.76 2.94 -9.52
C VAL A 56 6.19 2.06 -8.41
N TYR A 57 6.06 2.64 -7.22
CA TYR A 57 5.39 2.02 -6.09
C TYR A 57 3.88 2.26 -6.18
N VAL A 58 3.11 1.21 -6.01
CA VAL A 58 1.65 1.21 -6.08
C VAL A 58 1.12 0.62 -4.80
N CYS A 59 0.48 1.45 -3.96
CA CYS A 59 0.15 1.07 -2.60
C CYS A 59 -1.35 1.12 -2.35
N GLU A 60 -1.86 0.05 -1.78
CA GLU A 60 -3.19 -0.10 -1.21
C GLU A 60 -3.09 0.00 0.32
N VAL A 61 -3.92 0.86 0.93
CA VAL A 61 -3.75 1.26 2.34
C VAL A 61 -5.04 1.05 3.14
N VAL A 62 -4.94 0.21 4.17
CA VAL A 62 -6.00 0.05 5.18
C VAL A 62 -5.50 0.59 6.52
N THR A 63 -6.31 1.41 7.20
CA THR A 63 -5.91 2.07 8.47
C THR A 63 -6.71 1.60 9.68
N HIS A 64 -7.49 0.53 9.55
CA HIS A 64 -8.37 0.05 10.62
C HIS A 64 -7.56 -0.59 11.76
N MET A 65 -7.78 -0.10 12.99
CA MET A 65 -7.10 -0.63 14.17
C MET A 65 -7.79 -1.86 14.78
N SER A 66 -9.01 -2.19 14.34
CA SER A 66 -9.71 -3.41 14.78
C SER A 66 -9.14 -4.68 14.15
N GLY A 67 -8.35 -4.55 13.09
CA GLY A 67 -7.81 -5.66 12.32
C GLY A 67 -8.77 -6.24 11.27
N ASP A 68 -9.92 -5.58 11.05
CA ASP A 68 -10.81 -5.86 9.92
C ASP A 68 -10.33 -5.09 8.69
N LEU A 69 -10.35 -5.74 7.52
CA LEU A 69 -9.89 -5.13 6.26
C LEU A 69 -11.03 -4.50 5.48
N TYR A 70 -11.86 -5.33 4.83
CA TYR A 70 -13.03 -4.87 4.07
C TYR A 70 -14.29 -5.60 4.53
N SER A 71 -15.44 -4.92 4.38
CA SER A 71 -16.75 -5.47 4.73
C SER A 71 -17.66 -5.57 3.52
N GLY A 72 -18.35 -6.70 3.38
CA GLY A 72 -19.23 -6.98 2.25
C GLY A 72 -19.63 -8.44 2.17
N SER A 73 -20.22 -8.82 1.04
CA SER A 73 -20.58 -10.20 0.73
C SER A 73 -19.69 -10.71 -0.39
N PRO A 74 -18.90 -11.78 -0.14
CA PRO A 74 -18.05 -12.34 -1.18
C PRO A 74 -18.87 -13.12 -2.20
N ASP A 75 -18.37 -13.15 -3.42
CA ASP A 75 -18.73 -14.19 -4.40
C ASP A 75 -17.96 -15.49 -4.09
N ASP A 76 -18.32 -16.57 -4.76
CA ASP A 76 -17.54 -17.82 -4.70
C ASP A 76 -16.20 -17.63 -5.41
N GLY A 77 -15.10 -18.09 -4.81
CA GLY A 77 -13.75 -17.94 -5.35
C GLY A 77 -12.70 -18.71 -4.56
N TRP A 78 -11.42 -18.59 -4.95
CA TRP A 78 -10.30 -19.33 -4.36
C TRP A 78 -10.15 -19.03 -2.85
N TRP A 79 -10.52 -17.83 -2.41
CA TRP A 79 -10.52 -17.42 -1.00
C TRP A 79 -11.38 -18.31 -0.09
N THR A 80 -12.35 -19.05 -0.65
CA THR A 80 -13.17 -20.01 0.10
C THR A 80 -12.36 -21.21 0.63
N GLU A 81 -11.20 -21.49 0.03
CA GLU A 81 -10.30 -22.58 0.46
C GLU A 81 -9.52 -22.20 1.72
N TYR A 82 -9.32 -20.91 1.96
CA TYR A 82 -8.46 -20.40 3.03
C TYR A 82 -9.25 -20.06 4.27
N THR A 83 -10.49 -19.58 4.13
CA THR A 83 -11.29 -19.14 5.27
C THR A 83 -12.78 -19.36 5.07
N ASN A 84 -13.48 -19.73 6.14
CA ASN A 84 -14.94 -19.80 6.17
C ASN A 84 -15.60 -18.47 6.59
N THR A 85 -14.81 -17.46 6.95
CA THR A 85 -15.32 -16.16 7.38
C THR A 85 -15.64 -15.31 6.16
N LYS A 86 -16.92 -15.00 5.93
CA LYS A 86 -17.36 -14.16 4.78
C LYS A 86 -16.64 -12.81 4.70
N ALA A 87 -16.34 -12.19 5.84
CA ALA A 87 -15.61 -10.93 5.87
C ALA A 87 -14.16 -11.07 5.34
N TYR A 88 -13.48 -12.16 5.67
CA TYR A 88 -12.13 -12.43 5.19
C TYR A 88 -12.13 -12.81 3.71
N GLN A 89 -13.08 -13.66 3.29
CA GLN A 89 -13.31 -13.97 1.88
C GLN A 89 -13.52 -12.69 1.06
N TYR A 90 -14.38 -11.78 1.54
CA TYR A 90 -14.64 -10.52 0.86
C TYR A 90 -13.42 -9.61 0.83
N SER A 91 -12.63 -9.59 1.91
CA SER A 91 -11.38 -8.82 1.94
C SER A 91 -10.38 -9.30 0.90
N LEU A 92 -10.20 -10.63 0.77
CA LEU A 92 -9.33 -11.22 -0.25
C LEU A 92 -9.84 -10.93 -1.67
N GLN A 93 -11.15 -11.08 -1.91
CA GLN A 93 -11.77 -10.73 -3.19
C GLN A 93 -11.53 -9.25 -3.54
N LYS A 94 -11.74 -8.34 -2.59
CA LYS A 94 -11.55 -6.91 -2.83
C LYS A 94 -10.09 -6.56 -3.11
N LEU A 95 -9.15 -7.10 -2.33
CA LEU A 95 -7.73 -6.87 -2.55
C LEU A 95 -7.27 -7.41 -3.91
N GLU A 96 -7.70 -8.62 -4.29
CA GLU A 96 -7.41 -9.15 -5.62
C GLU A 96 -7.96 -8.23 -6.72
N GLN A 97 -9.19 -7.75 -6.58
CA GLN A 97 -9.77 -6.81 -7.53
C GLN A 97 -8.94 -5.52 -7.63
N LYS A 98 -8.58 -4.91 -6.50
CA LYS A 98 -7.81 -3.65 -6.48
C LYS A 98 -6.45 -3.83 -7.14
N PHE A 99 -5.66 -4.83 -6.75
CA PHE A 99 -4.34 -5.06 -7.35
C PHE A 99 -4.40 -5.43 -8.84
N ARG A 100 -5.42 -6.15 -9.30
CA ARG A 100 -5.62 -6.38 -10.74
C ARG A 100 -5.94 -5.10 -11.50
N GLU A 101 -6.71 -4.20 -10.91
CA GLU A 101 -7.04 -2.90 -11.51
C GLU A 101 -5.82 -1.97 -11.51
N ASP A 102 -5.06 -1.94 -10.41
CA ASP A 102 -3.80 -1.22 -10.26
C ASP A 102 -2.78 -1.67 -11.29
N TYR A 103 -2.57 -2.99 -11.43
CA TYR A 103 -1.64 -3.55 -12.40
C TYR A 103 -1.95 -3.10 -13.83
N ARG A 104 -3.22 -3.16 -14.24
CA ARG A 104 -3.65 -2.71 -15.56
C ARG A 104 -3.35 -1.24 -15.77
N TYR A 105 -3.75 -0.39 -14.83
CA TYR A 105 -3.56 1.05 -14.97
C TYR A 105 -2.08 1.44 -14.98
N VAL A 106 -1.29 0.87 -14.08
CA VAL A 106 0.13 1.23 -13.94
C VAL A 106 0.92 0.73 -15.14
N ASN A 107 0.60 -0.44 -15.66
CA ASN A 107 1.20 -0.91 -16.90
C ASN A 107 0.78 -0.07 -18.13
N ASP A 108 -0.47 0.41 -18.19
CA ASP A 108 -0.91 1.30 -19.27
C ASP A 108 -0.31 2.71 -19.18
N THR A 109 -0.16 3.25 -17.96
CA THR A 109 0.27 4.64 -17.71
C THR A 109 1.78 4.77 -17.59
N PHE A 110 2.42 3.79 -16.95
CA PHE A 110 3.85 3.74 -16.61
C PHE A 110 4.54 2.49 -17.19
N GLY A 111 4.05 1.95 -18.30
CA GLY A 111 4.63 0.75 -18.94
C GLY A 111 6.06 0.89 -19.48
N ASN A 112 6.65 2.09 -19.41
CA ASN A 112 8.07 2.31 -19.72
C ASN A 112 8.96 2.38 -18.46
N ALA A 113 8.38 2.30 -17.26
CA ALA A 113 9.17 2.21 -16.04
C ALA A 113 9.90 0.86 -15.99
N ASP A 114 11.08 0.84 -15.40
CA ASP A 114 11.90 -0.37 -15.33
C ASP A 114 11.35 -1.38 -14.32
N LYS A 115 10.66 -0.89 -13.27
CA LYS A 115 10.08 -1.70 -12.20
C LYS A 115 8.73 -1.13 -11.74
N HIS A 116 7.80 -2.03 -11.41
CA HIS A 116 6.60 -1.72 -10.65
C HIS A 116 6.63 -2.51 -9.34
N SER A 117 6.36 -1.86 -8.22
CA SER A 117 6.36 -2.49 -6.88
C SER A 117 4.98 -2.34 -6.24
N TYR A 118 4.23 -3.43 -6.12
CA TYR A 118 2.89 -3.43 -5.53
C TYR A 118 2.95 -3.71 -4.05
N GLN A 119 2.21 -2.95 -3.24
CA GLN A 119 2.30 -3.04 -1.78
C GLN A 119 0.94 -2.95 -1.11
N PHE A 120 0.68 -3.86 -0.16
CA PHE A 120 -0.46 -3.77 0.73
C PHE A 120 -0.02 -3.30 2.13
N TRP A 121 -0.53 -2.17 2.59
CA TRP A 121 -0.20 -1.57 3.88
C TRP A 121 -1.37 -1.69 4.86
N ALA A 122 -1.15 -2.36 6.00
CA ALA A 122 -2.14 -2.40 7.09
C ALA A 122 -1.49 -2.49 8.49
N PRO A 123 -1.81 -1.58 9.43
CA PRO A 123 -1.19 -1.56 10.75
C PRO A 123 -1.55 -2.79 11.59
N VAL A 124 -2.78 -3.30 11.41
CA VAL A 124 -3.29 -4.44 12.14
C VAL A 124 -4.06 -5.33 11.18
N VAL A 125 -3.70 -6.61 11.12
CA VAL A 125 -4.48 -7.66 10.48
C VAL A 125 -4.76 -8.73 11.52
N SER A 126 -6.03 -8.92 11.84
CA SER A 126 -6.44 -9.81 12.93
C SER A 126 -6.07 -11.28 12.67
N GLY A 127 -5.64 -11.98 13.72
CA GLY A 127 -5.23 -13.39 13.64
C GLY A 127 -3.76 -13.65 13.27
N TRP A 128 -2.96 -12.61 13.04
CA TRP A 128 -1.53 -12.69 12.69
C TRP A 128 -0.70 -13.64 13.57
N GLN A 129 -0.91 -13.63 14.89
CA GLN A 129 -0.09 -14.35 15.86
C GLN A 129 -0.14 -15.89 15.74
N ASN A 130 -1.07 -16.44 14.96
CA ASN A 130 -1.31 -17.89 14.87
C ASN A 130 -1.28 -18.44 13.43
N GLY A 131 -0.76 -17.69 12.46
CA GLY A 131 -0.84 -18.08 11.04
C GLY A 131 -2.29 -18.30 10.61
N SER A 132 -3.15 -17.31 10.91
CA SER A 132 -4.58 -17.38 10.67
C SER A 132 -4.93 -17.56 9.20
N ASP A 133 -6.12 -18.08 8.96
CA ASP A 133 -6.73 -18.29 7.65
C ASP A 133 -6.65 -17.06 6.72
N ILE A 134 -6.78 -15.84 7.25
CA ILE A 134 -6.64 -14.61 6.46
C ILE A 134 -5.19 -14.37 6.02
N ILE A 135 -4.19 -14.70 6.85
CA ILE A 135 -2.78 -14.52 6.48
C ILE A 135 -2.40 -15.49 5.38
N ARG A 136 -2.78 -16.77 5.49
CA ARG A 136 -2.57 -17.73 4.40
C ARG A 136 -3.28 -17.31 3.12
N GLY A 137 -4.46 -16.70 3.26
CA GLY A 137 -5.18 -16.13 2.13
C GLY A 137 -4.42 -14.96 1.50
N LEU A 138 -3.81 -14.07 2.29
CA LEU A 138 -3.00 -12.97 1.77
C LEU A 138 -1.71 -13.48 1.10
N GLU A 139 -1.04 -14.47 1.69
CA GLU A 139 0.12 -15.13 1.06
C GLU A 139 -0.27 -15.80 -0.27
N ALA A 140 -1.43 -16.46 -0.33
CA ALA A 140 -1.92 -16.99 -1.59
C ALA A 140 -2.28 -15.90 -2.60
N LEU A 141 -2.76 -14.73 -2.15
CA LEU A 141 -2.98 -13.59 -3.03
C LEU A 141 -1.66 -13.11 -3.64
N THR A 142 -0.57 -13.02 -2.88
CA THR A 142 0.73 -12.59 -3.40
C THR A 142 1.27 -13.56 -4.43
N GLU A 143 1.23 -14.87 -4.14
CA GLU A 143 1.66 -15.92 -5.08
C GLU A 143 0.86 -15.86 -6.39
N ARG A 144 -0.46 -15.74 -6.30
CA ARG A 144 -1.33 -15.66 -7.48
C ARG A 144 -1.10 -14.39 -8.29
N PHE A 145 -0.86 -13.26 -7.62
CA PHE A 145 -0.57 -12.01 -8.29
C PHE A 145 0.74 -12.11 -9.09
N GLU A 146 1.80 -12.66 -8.48
CA GLU A 146 3.08 -12.90 -9.14
C GLU A 146 2.96 -13.89 -10.31
N ASP A 147 2.27 -15.02 -10.10
CA ASP A 147 2.05 -16.03 -11.16
C ASP A 147 1.33 -15.46 -12.38
N GLU A 148 0.38 -14.53 -12.16
CA GLU A 148 -0.44 -13.97 -13.24
C GLU A 148 0.19 -12.76 -13.93
N THR A 149 1.00 -11.97 -13.21
CA THR A 149 1.50 -10.68 -13.69
C THR A 149 3.01 -10.66 -13.92
N GLY A 150 3.75 -11.54 -13.26
CA GLY A 150 5.21 -11.50 -13.16
C GLY A 150 5.74 -10.48 -12.16
N GLU A 151 4.88 -9.74 -11.45
CA GLU A 151 5.26 -8.68 -10.51
C GLU A 151 5.01 -9.11 -9.06
N GLU A 152 5.89 -8.70 -8.15
CA GLU A 152 5.76 -9.01 -6.72
C GLU A 152 4.71 -8.11 -6.04
N LEU A 153 3.93 -8.71 -5.12
CA LEU A 153 3.06 -8.01 -4.19
C LEU A 153 3.59 -8.13 -2.76
N GLU A 154 4.12 -7.04 -2.22
CA GLU A 154 4.67 -6.98 -0.86
C GLU A 154 3.55 -6.76 0.18
N LEU A 155 3.52 -7.60 1.22
CA LEU A 155 2.62 -7.41 2.36
C LEU A 155 3.33 -6.66 3.49
N ILE A 156 2.99 -5.39 3.69
CA ILE A 156 3.51 -4.55 4.77
C ILE A 156 2.45 -4.44 5.86
N ILE A 157 2.37 -5.49 6.68
CA ILE A 157 1.32 -5.66 7.68
C ILE A 157 1.87 -5.88 9.08
N ASN A 158 1.09 -5.50 10.11
CA ASN A 158 1.42 -5.75 11.51
C ASN A 158 2.82 -5.26 11.94
N GLN A 159 3.77 -6.19 12.15
CA GLN A 159 5.12 -5.86 12.60
C GLN A 159 5.95 -5.19 11.51
N ASP A 160 5.75 -5.56 10.25
CA ASP A 160 6.46 -4.91 9.14
C ASP A 160 5.95 -3.49 8.96
N TYR A 161 4.64 -3.27 9.05
CA TYR A 161 4.08 -1.93 9.12
C TYR A 161 4.68 -1.13 10.30
N THR A 162 4.75 -1.75 11.48
CA THR A 162 5.32 -1.10 12.67
C THR A 162 6.78 -0.72 12.45
N ALA A 163 7.58 -1.61 11.87
CA ALA A 163 8.99 -1.36 11.55
C ALA A 163 9.15 -0.18 10.59
N ARG A 164 8.38 -0.15 9.50
CA ARG A 164 8.40 0.94 8.51
C ARG A 164 8.03 2.29 9.12
N ILE A 165 7.05 2.32 10.03
CA ILE A 165 6.72 3.55 10.76
C ILE A 165 7.80 3.95 11.76
N GLN A 166 8.49 3.00 12.41
CA GLN A 166 9.62 3.35 13.28
C GLN A 166 10.79 3.94 12.47
N GLU A 167 11.14 3.35 11.33
CA GLU A 167 12.17 3.92 10.42
C GLU A 167 11.83 5.36 10.04
N LEU A 168 10.56 5.64 9.71
CA LEU A 168 10.10 7.00 9.39
C LEU A 168 10.19 7.95 10.59
N ARG A 169 9.96 7.46 11.81
CA ARG A 169 10.12 8.26 13.03
C ARG A 169 11.59 8.54 13.34
N GLU A 170 12.46 7.55 13.18
CA GLU A 170 13.91 7.68 13.35
C GLU A 170 14.48 8.70 12.35
N GLU A 171 14.03 8.66 11.10
CA GLU A 171 14.39 9.66 10.07
C GLU A 171 13.87 11.08 10.41
N ALA A 172 12.79 11.19 11.17
CA ALA A 172 12.25 12.48 11.61
C ALA A 172 12.95 13.06 12.85
N ASP A 173 13.65 12.24 13.64
CA ASP A 173 14.37 12.66 14.84
C ASP A 173 15.56 13.56 14.47
N GLY A 174 15.64 14.73 15.08
CA GLY A 174 16.65 15.75 14.76
C GLY A 174 16.50 16.46 13.41
N ASP A 175 15.62 16.00 12.51
CA ASP A 175 15.34 16.68 11.25
C ASP A 175 14.28 17.77 11.41
N ILE A 176 14.68 19.01 11.16
CA ILE A 176 13.83 20.20 11.23
C ILE A 176 13.43 20.75 9.85
N SER A 177 13.94 20.15 8.77
CA SER A 177 13.77 20.62 7.39
C SER A 177 12.36 20.34 6.88
N ASN A 178 11.79 21.25 6.08
CA ASN A 178 10.46 21.05 5.51
C ASN A 178 10.54 20.30 4.17
N HIS A 179 10.13 19.03 4.16
CA HIS A 179 10.14 18.16 2.98
C HIS A 179 8.81 18.13 2.20
N GLY A 180 7.85 18.96 2.58
CA GLY A 180 6.54 18.99 1.90
C GLY A 180 5.77 17.67 2.00
N ALA A 181 5.90 16.96 3.12
CA ALA A 181 5.16 15.74 3.46
C ALA A 181 4.45 15.95 4.81
N PRO A 182 3.12 16.16 4.83
CA PRO A 182 2.40 16.54 6.05
C PRO A 182 2.55 15.56 7.22
N ALA A 183 2.48 14.25 6.96
CA ALA A 183 2.64 13.24 8.01
C ALA A 183 4.09 13.22 8.55
N PHE A 184 5.09 13.31 7.68
CA PHE A 184 6.49 13.43 8.14
C PHE A 184 6.70 14.68 8.98
N ARG A 185 6.12 15.81 8.58
CA ARG A 185 6.20 17.05 9.37
C ARG A 185 5.56 16.90 10.75
N PHE A 186 4.46 16.14 10.85
CA PHE A 186 3.84 15.84 12.13
C PHE A 186 4.78 14.99 13.00
N LEU A 187 5.44 13.98 12.44
CA LEU A 187 6.45 13.19 13.16
C LEU A 187 7.63 14.05 13.62
N GLN A 188 8.20 14.88 12.75
CA GLN A 188 9.27 15.82 13.11
C GLN A 188 8.87 16.69 14.31
N ILE A 189 7.63 17.19 14.34
CA ILE A 189 7.13 17.96 15.49
C ILE A 189 7.19 17.10 16.75
N LEU A 190 6.62 15.89 16.73
CA LEU A 190 6.55 15.01 17.89
C LEU A 190 7.93 14.60 18.42
N GLU A 191 8.85 14.20 17.53
CA GLU A 191 10.17 13.72 17.93
C GLU A 191 11.08 14.86 18.43
N ASN A 192 10.82 16.11 18.05
CA ASN A 192 11.65 17.27 18.42
C ASN A 192 11.02 18.19 19.49
N LEU A 193 9.95 17.77 20.19
CA LEU A 193 9.40 18.50 21.34
C LEU A 193 10.41 18.52 22.51
N LYS A 194 10.37 19.59 23.32
CA LYS A 194 11.27 19.80 24.48
C LYS A 194 10.53 19.73 25.81
#